data_AF-A0A833R3W7-F1
#
_entry.id   AF-A0A833R3W7-F1
#
_cell.length_a   1.000
_cell.length_b   1.000
_cell.length_c   1.000
_cell.angle_alpha   90.00
_cell.angle_beta   90.00
_cell.angle_gamma   90.00
#
_symmetry.space_group_name_H-M   'P 1'
#
loop_
_entity.id
_entity.type
_entity.pdbx_description
1 polymer ?
#
loop_
_entity_poly.entity_id
_entity_poly.type
_entity_poly.pdbx_seq_one_letter_code
_entity_poly.pdbx_strand_id
1 'polypeptide(L)'
;MLSVNEMASVFCFAIEEGRVLEKELLLDGDRFVVRSDVYVTKLEAEEPKRVKEITSSLQFRMANLARLMEIFKRAAPSGTMCERSLVYILQDLASHGQEEGEPMLLPCCWYELRLSDVSRVIDRLFESVDYVDWREFLVHAMDLPVPTLREILAARDRFRAQDPDLREVVSLTQYHRTSLWFHDCSTESFEEFFDSHDEKLRQLLYDDATVSLRSCAQLFESCPSPEETLRRMLAKELLCRMYMTDRRSVNYTALLLAFCKDEKPRDGFAKALALALGSRVCADTEEGERYVKELVERKRDIISTSLEEKENDELLHTVWSLVMVRNQLPAQVAKMILKRLMRQIQRRIDGDSEDQESSLEDTNTFKLFGESVPDGVAEAESFGEYAWMESAPESVAEELVIYWLPLNTCITVLAAAVPWRVLNSEKIIGKCKTLAERLASVYEELRDVDLNDEKDVVLAHRLLNHEFMAQLLNTVGKFTVKSLASIVGEILLERRDA
;
A
#
# COMPACT_ATOMS: atom_id res chain seq x y z
N MET A 1 -23.81 69.23 21.85
CA MET A 1 -24.49 69.52 20.57
C MET A 1 -23.72 68.97 19.38
N LEU A 2 -22.38 69.11 19.33
CA LEU A 2 -21.55 68.57 18.25
C LEU A 2 -21.69 67.05 18.08
N SER A 3 -21.63 66.28 19.17
CA SER A 3 -21.81 64.82 19.15
C SER A 3 -23.15 64.34 18.58
N VAL A 4 -24.24 65.05 18.89
CA VAL A 4 -25.58 64.69 18.39
C VAL A 4 -25.65 64.89 16.88
N ASN A 5 -24.99 65.92 16.34
CA ASN A 5 -24.92 66.15 14.90
C ASN A 5 -24.04 65.09 14.20
N GLU A 6 -22.91 64.71 14.80
CA GLU A 6 -22.04 63.64 14.27
C GLU A 6 -22.78 62.29 14.20
N MET A 7 -23.50 61.93 15.26
CA MET A 7 -24.35 60.74 15.29
C MET A 7 -25.44 60.83 14.21
N ALA A 8 -26.15 61.95 14.12
CA ALA A 8 -27.19 62.15 13.13
C ALA A 8 -26.64 61.99 11.70
N SER A 9 -25.45 62.50 11.41
CA SER A 9 -24.80 62.32 10.11
C SER A 9 -24.48 60.86 9.81
N VAL A 10 -23.98 60.09 10.78
CA VAL A 10 -23.68 58.66 10.60
C VAL A 10 -24.95 57.85 10.32
N PHE A 11 -26.03 58.09 11.06
CA PHE A 11 -27.30 57.41 10.82
C PHE A 11 -27.97 57.85 9.53
N CYS A 12 -27.95 59.15 9.18
CA CYS A 12 -28.46 59.65 7.91
C CYS A 12 -27.74 58.98 6.74
N PHE A 13 -26.42 58.91 6.77
CA PHE A 13 -25.63 58.25 5.72
C PHE A 13 -25.94 56.76 5.60
N ALA A 14 -26.04 56.04 6.72
CA ALA A 14 -26.40 54.62 6.72
C ALA A 14 -27.81 54.36 6.17
N ILE A 15 -28.77 55.23 6.50
CA ILE A 15 -30.16 55.14 5.99
C ILE A 15 -30.21 55.46 4.50
N GLU A 16 -29.55 56.53 4.06
CA GLU A 16 -29.52 56.95 2.65
C GLU A 16 -28.84 55.91 1.75
N GLU A 17 -27.78 55.26 2.23
CA GLU A 17 -27.09 54.19 1.49
C GLU A 17 -27.70 52.80 1.69
N GLY A 18 -28.74 52.66 2.53
CA GLY A 18 -29.34 51.36 2.85
C GLY A 18 -28.37 50.37 3.50
N ARG A 19 -27.37 50.87 4.22
CA ARG A 19 -26.33 50.06 4.88
C ARG A 19 -26.66 49.83 6.34
N VAL A 20 -26.47 48.59 6.80
CA VAL A 20 -26.61 48.25 8.21
C VAL A 20 -25.33 48.67 8.94
N LEU A 21 -25.48 49.32 10.10
CA LEU A 21 -24.33 49.63 10.95
C LEU A 21 -23.87 48.33 11.63
N GLU A 22 -22.74 47.80 11.15
CA GLU A 22 -22.21 46.52 11.61
C GLU A 22 -21.58 46.58 13.00
N LYS A 23 -21.04 47.75 13.39
CA LYS A 23 -20.24 47.95 14.61
C LYS A 23 -20.95 48.83 15.62
N GLU A 24 -20.68 48.57 16.90
CA GLU A 24 -21.30 49.30 18.01
C GLU A 24 -20.75 50.72 18.10
N LEU A 25 -21.65 51.70 18.21
CA LEU A 25 -21.34 53.11 18.46
C LEU A 25 -21.61 53.41 19.93
N LEU A 26 -20.57 53.81 20.66
CA LEU A 26 -20.63 54.15 22.07
C LEU A 26 -20.40 55.66 22.27
N LEU A 27 -21.20 56.29 23.13
CA LEU A 27 -20.98 57.68 23.54
C LEU A 27 -20.01 57.69 24.72
N ASP A 28 -18.77 58.12 24.49
CA ASP A 28 -17.75 58.30 25.52
C ASP A 28 -17.53 59.79 25.79
N GLY A 29 -18.00 60.25 26.94
CA GLY A 29 -18.01 61.66 27.31
C GLY A 29 -18.85 62.51 26.35
N ASP A 30 -18.19 63.28 25.49
CA ASP A 30 -18.79 64.19 24.52
C ASP A 30 -18.56 63.77 23.06
N ARG A 31 -18.09 62.53 22.80
CA ARG A 31 -17.83 62.01 21.44
C ARG A 31 -18.38 60.60 21.23
N PHE A 32 -18.80 60.29 20.01
CA PHE A 32 -19.15 58.93 19.62
C PHE A 32 -17.91 58.18 19.14
N VAL A 33 -17.70 56.96 19.65
CA VAL A 33 -16.59 56.07 19.33
C VAL A 33 -17.13 54.75 18.80
N VAL A 34 -16.59 54.27 17.68
CA VAL A 34 -16.94 52.96 17.12
C VAL A 34 -16.10 51.89 17.80
N ARG A 35 -16.75 50.97 18.51
CA ARG A 35 -16.09 49.79 19.08
C ARG A 35 -15.88 48.77 17.96
N SER A 36 -14.62 48.61 17.57
CA SER A 36 -14.25 47.73 16.45
C SER A 36 -14.34 46.24 16.80
N ASP A 37 -14.43 45.92 18.09
CA ASP A 37 -14.50 44.59 18.69
C ASP A 37 -15.94 44.12 18.96
N VAL A 38 -16.95 44.99 18.80
CA VAL A 38 -18.35 44.68 19.09
C VAL A 38 -19.21 44.92 17.85
N TYR A 39 -19.83 43.84 17.36
CA TYR A 39 -20.73 43.87 16.21
C TYR A 39 -22.19 43.94 16.68
N VAL A 40 -22.97 44.87 16.12
CA VAL A 40 -24.40 45.05 16.41
C VAL A 40 -25.25 44.05 15.63
N THR A 41 -24.72 43.56 14.50
CA THR A 41 -25.34 42.53 13.68
C THR A 41 -24.67 41.19 13.97
N LYS A 42 -25.45 40.10 14.02
CA LYS A 42 -24.87 38.75 14.05
C LYS A 42 -23.98 38.61 12.82
N LEU A 43 -22.67 38.46 13.02
CA LEU A 43 -21.74 38.15 11.93
C LEU A 43 -22.29 36.90 11.24
N GLU A 44 -22.76 37.03 9.99
CA GLU A 44 -23.02 35.84 9.18
C GLU A 44 -21.67 35.14 9.06
N ALA A 45 -21.52 34.02 9.77
CA ALA A 45 -20.33 33.19 9.63
C ALA A 45 -20.25 32.83 8.15
N GLU A 46 -19.15 33.21 7.48
CA GLU A 46 -18.92 32.83 6.09
C GLU A 46 -19.27 31.35 5.93
N GLU A 47 -20.13 31.03 4.96
CA GLU A 47 -20.49 29.64 4.71
C GLU A 47 -19.20 28.84 4.51
N PRO A 48 -19.02 27.74 5.25
CA PRO A 48 -17.76 27.01 5.22
C PRO A 48 -17.45 26.58 3.79
N LYS A 49 -16.28 26.95 3.25
CA LYS A 49 -15.86 26.58 1.88
C LYS A 49 -15.94 25.06 1.72
N ARG A 50 -16.87 24.56 0.93
CA ARG A 50 -17.03 23.11 0.75
C ARG A 50 -15.96 22.61 -0.21
N VAL A 51 -14.98 21.84 0.28
CA VAL A 51 -14.00 21.17 -0.58
C VAL A 51 -14.65 19.92 -1.18
N LYS A 52 -14.58 19.78 -2.50
CA LYS A 52 -15.04 18.60 -3.25
C LYS A 52 -13.88 18.01 -4.01
N GLU A 53 -13.92 16.70 -4.24
CA GLU A 53 -12.97 16.05 -5.13
C GLU A 53 -13.07 16.62 -6.55
N ILE A 54 -11.93 16.86 -7.20
CA ILE A 54 -11.88 17.36 -8.58
C ILE A 54 -12.50 16.31 -9.50
N THR A 55 -13.42 16.73 -10.36
CA THR A 55 -13.97 15.85 -11.38
C THR A 55 -13.05 15.86 -12.60
N SER A 56 -12.51 14.69 -12.95
CA SER A 56 -11.74 14.47 -14.16
C SER A 56 -12.50 13.52 -15.08
N SER A 57 -12.38 13.69 -16.39
CA SER A 57 -13.00 12.81 -17.38
C SER A 57 -12.36 11.42 -17.41
N LEU A 58 -11.11 11.30 -16.95
CA LEU A 58 -10.29 10.08 -17.02
C LEU A 58 -10.09 9.41 -15.66
N GLN A 59 -10.18 10.15 -14.55
CA GLN A 59 -9.93 9.60 -13.21
C GLN A 59 -11.22 9.25 -12.48
N PHE A 60 -11.19 8.13 -11.75
CA PHE A 60 -12.28 7.74 -10.88
C PHE A 60 -12.32 8.62 -9.63
N ARG A 61 -13.52 9.01 -9.20
CA ARG A 61 -13.74 9.57 -7.86
C ARG A 61 -13.58 8.48 -6.80
N MET A 62 -13.07 8.83 -5.63
CA MET A 62 -12.88 7.86 -4.55
C MET A 62 -14.21 7.27 -4.04
N ALA A 63 -15.27 8.08 -3.99
CA ALA A 63 -16.62 7.60 -3.64
C ALA A 63 -17.14 6.57 -4.67
N ASN A 64 -16.87 6.79 -5.95
CA ASN A 64 -17.25 5.83 -7.00
C ASN A 64 -16.46 4.52 -6.89
N LEU A 65 -15.15 4.60 -6.59
CA LEU A 65 -14.34 3.40 -6.33
C LEU A 65 -14.82 2.62 -5.10
N ALA A 66 -15.28 3.31 -4.05
CA ALA A 66 -15.87 2.66 -2.89
C ALA A 66 -17.17 1.92 -3.24
N ARG A 67 -18.00 2.47 -4.12
CA ARG A 67 -19.21 1.80 -4.63
C ARG A 67 -18.86 0.59 -5.51
N LEU A 68 -17.87 0.73 -6.40
CA LEU A 68 -17.35 -0.37 -7.21
C LEU A 68 -16.78 -1.49 -6.33
N MET A 69 -16.05 -1.15 -5.28
CA MET A 69 -15.56 -2.12 -4.30
C MET A 69 -16.71 -2.95 -3.71
N GLU A 70 -17.83 -2.33 -3.33
CA GLU A 70 -18.99 -3.06 -2.80
C GLU A 70 -19.63 -3.98 -3.85
N ILE A 71 -19.70 -3.55 -5.11
CA ILE A 71 -20.17 -4.38 -6.22
C ILE A 71 -19.26 -5.60 -6.39
N PHE A 72 -17.94 -5.39 -6.46
CA PHE A 72 -16.96 -6.46 -6.59
C PHE A 72 -16.94 -7.40 -5.38
N LYS A 73 -17.10 -6.86 -4.17
CA LYS A 73 -17.15 -7.65 -2.95
C LYS A 73 -18.41 -8.53 -2.88
N ARG A 74 -19.54 -8.08 -3.42
CA ARG A 74 -20.75 -8.91 -3.56
C ARG A 74 -20.57 -10.01 -4.59
N ALA A 75 -19.93 -9.71 -5.72
CA ALA A 75 -19.67 -10.69 -6.78
C ALA A 75 -18.56 -11.69 -6.42
N ALA A 76 -17.54 -11.25 -5.68
CA ALA A 76 -16.38 -12.04 -5.30
C ALA A 76 -15.83 -11.63 -3.91
N PRO A 77 -16.45 -12.14 -2.82
CA PRO A 77 -16.07 -11.79 -1.45
C PRO A 77 -14.61 -12.11 -1.09
N SER A 78 -14.02 -13.12 -1.75
CA SER A 78 -12.63 -13.55 -1.52
C SER A 78 -11.58 -12.56 -2.03
N GLY A 79 -11.95 -11.65 -2.93
CA GLY A 79 -11.00 -10.74 -3.60
C GLY A 79 -10.69 -11.12 -5.04
N THR A 80 -10.99 -12.35 -5.46
CA THR A 80 -10.65 -12.86 -6.80
C THR A 80 -11.91 -13.22 -7.58
N MET A 81 -12.02 -12.77 -8.82
CA MET A 81 -13.10 -13.15 -9.74
C MET A 81 -12.55 -13.58 -11.08
N CYS A 82 -13.34 -14.26 -11.91
CA CYS A 82 -12.92 -14.53 -13.28
C CYS A 82 -12.89 -13.23 -14.08
N GLU A 83 -11.94 -13.12 -15.01
CA GLU A 83 -11.74 -11.91 -15.82
C GLU A 83 -13.01 -11.51 -16.57
N ARG A 84 -13.71 -12.50 -17.14
CA ARG A 84 -15.00 -12.28 -17.84
C ARG A 84 -16.06 -11.66 -16.94
N SER A 85 -16.13 -12.04 -15.65
CA SER A 85 -17.07 -11.42 -14.72
C SER A 85 -16.73 -9.96 -14.45
N LEU A 86 -15.44 -9.63 -14.29
CA LEU A 86 -15.01 -8.23 -14.14
C LEU A 86 -15.39 -7.42 -15.39
N VAL A 87 -15.09 -7.95 -16.58
CA VAL A 87 -15.42 -7.33 -17.86
C VAL A 87 -16.92 -7.09 -18.00
N TYR A 88 -17.76 -8.09 -17.69
CA TYR A 88 -19.22 -7.94 -17.79
C TYR A 88 -19.78 -6.90 -16.83
N ILE A 89 -19.30 -6.84 -15.59
CA ILE A 89 -19.70 -5.79 -14.64
C ILE A 89 -19.34 -4.41 -15.19
N LEU A 90 -18.12 -4.23 -15.70
CA LEU A 90 -17.69 -2.93 -16.22
C LEU A 90 -18.40 -2.54 -17.53
N GLN A 91 -18.69 -3.52 -18.39
CA GLN A 91 -19.47 -3.33 -19.61
C GLN A 91 -20.89 -2.87 -19.31
N ASP A 92 -21.55 -3.53 -18.35
CA ASP A 92 -22.89 -3.18 -17.88
C ASP A 92 -22.94 -1.75 -17.32
N LEU A 93 -21.95 -1.39 -16.49
CA LEU A 93 -21.84 -0.04 -15.96
C LEU A 93 -21.56 1.01 -17.05
N ALA A 94 -20.75 0.67 -18.06
CA ALA A 94 -20.44 1.56 -19.18
C ALA A 94 -21.64 1.76 -20.12
N SER A 95 -22.56 0.79 -20.22
CA SER A 95 -23.77 0.92 -21.05
C SER A 95 -24.92 1.64 -20.36
N HIS A 96 -25.11 1.44 -19.04
CA HIS A 96 -26.32 1.90 -18.35
C HIS A 96 -26.19 3.25 -17.63
N GLY A 97 -24.99 3.81 -17.43
CA GLY A 97 -24.84 5.08 -16.70
C GLY A 97 -25.32 6.34 -17.43
N GLN A 98 -26.04 6.22 -18.56
CA GLN A 98 -26.72 7.33 -19.24
C GLN A 98 -28.24 7.34 -18.98
N GLU A 99 -28.79 6.36 -18.27
CA GLU A 99 -30.22 6.33 -17.95
C GLU A 99 -30.57 7.36 -16.87
N GLU A 100 -31.70 8.06 -17.04
CA GLU A 100 -32.09 9.19 -16.18
C GLU A 100 -32.25 8.75 -14.71
N GLY A 101 -31.38 9.26 -13.83
CA GLY A 101 -31.49 9.13 -12.37
C GLY A 101 -30.45 8.23 -11.69
N GLU A 102 -29.65 7.46 -12.46
CA GLU A 102 -28.58 6.64 -11.88
C GLU A 102 -27.24 7.39 -11.74
N PRO A 103 -26.48 7.19 -10.64
CA PRO A 103 -25.20 7.83 -10.45
C PRO A 103 -24.13 7.22 -11.38
N MET A 104 -23.47 8.05 -12.19
CA MET A 104 -22.35 7.65 -13.03
C MET A 104 -21.15 7.20 -12.19
N LEU A 105 -20.93 5.88 -12.10
CA LEU A 105 -19.83 5.29 -11.32
C LEU A 105 -18.49 5.34 -12.07
N LEU A 106 -18.49 5.32 -13.39
CA LEU A 106 -17.26 5.34 -14.18
C LEU A 106 -16.87 6.79 -14.55
N PRO A 107 -15.60 7.07 -14.90
CA PRO A 107 -15.20 8.34 -15.49
C PRO A 107 -15.92 8.56 -16.83
N CYS A 108 -16.14 9.82 -17.21
CA CYS A 108 -16.91 10.15 -18.42
C CYS A 108 -16.39 9.44 -19.68
N CYS A 109 -15.08 9.32 -19.85
CA CYS A 109 -14.51 8.67 -21.03
C CYS A 109 -14.81 7.16 -21.14
N TRP A 110 -15.16 6.50 -20.03
CA TRP A 110 -15.54 5.08 -20.05
C TRP A 110 -16.88 4.85 -20.73
N TYR A 111 -17.78 5.83 -20.68
CA TYR A 111 -19.07 5.79 -21.39
C TYR A 111 -18.92 6.00 -22.90
N GLU A 112 -17.75 6.43 -23.38
CA GLU A 112 -17.44 6.48 -24.80
C GLU A 112 -16.93 5.13 -25.33
N LEU A 113 -16.54 4.20 -24.45
CA LEU A 113 -15.98 2.90 -24.81
C LEU A 113 -17.07 1.96 -25.36
N ARG A 114 -16.73 1.19 -26.40
CA ARG A 114 -17.57 0.05 -26.83
C ARG A 114 -17.35 -1.11 -25.87
N LEU A 115 -18.28 -2.08 -25.87
CA LEU A 115 -18.14 -3.30 -25.06
C LEU A 115 -16.80 -4.01 -25.32
N SER A 116 -16.38 -4.10 -26.58
CA SER A 116 -15.07 -4.67 -26.95
C SER A 116 -13.89 -3.85 -26.41
N ASP A 117 -14.03 -2.54 -26.28
CA ASP A 117 -12.96 -1.67 -25.78
C ASP A 117 -12.77 -1.89 -24.27
N VAL A 118 -13.84 -2.12 -23.51
CA VAL A 118 -13.75 -2.49 -22.09
C VAL A 118 -12.96 -3.79 -21.91
N SER A 119 -13.20 -4.80 -22.76
CA SER A 119 -12.40 -6.04 -22.73
C SER A 119 -10.92 -5.75 -22.98
N ARG A 120 -10.61 -4.91 -23.98
CA ARG A 120 -9.23 -4.52 -24.30
C ARG A 120 -8.53 -3.77 -23.17
N VAL A 121 -9.26 -2.93 -22.42
CA VAL A 121 -8.73 -2.24 -21.23
C VAL A 121 -8.29 -3.27 -20.19
N ILE A 122 -9.15 -4.25 -19.90
CA ILE A 122 -8.86 -5.30 -18.92
C ILE A 122 -7.73 -6.22 -19.39
N ASP A 123 -7.72 -6.59 -20.67
CA ASP A 123 -6.64 -7.37 -21.28
C ASP A 123 -5.28 -6.67 -21.15
N ARG A 124 -5.20 -5.36 -21.43
CA ARG A 124 -3.96 -4.58 -21.26
C ARG A 124 -3.56 -4.44 -19.78
N LEU A 125 -4.55 -4.33 -18.88
CA LEU A 125 -4.29 -4.15 -17.45
C LEU A 125 -3.79 -5.44 -16.78
N PHE A 126 -4.38 -6.59 -17.08
CA PHE A 126 -4.08 -7.84 -16.37
C PHE A 126 -3.33 -8.89 -17.20
N GLU A 127 -3.07 -8.64 -18.49
CA GLU A 127 -2.38 -9.59 -19.38
C GLU A 127 -3.10 -10.95 -19.46
N SER A 128 -4.25 -11.04 -20.14
CA SER A 128 -5.02 -12.28 -20.42
C SER A 128 -4.86 -13.38 -19.35
N VAL A 129 -5.54 -13.20 -18.22
CA VAL A 129 -5.52 -14.11 -17.07
C VAL A 129 -6.93 -14.63 -16.82
N ASP A 130 -7.06 -15.90 -16.44
CA ASP A 130 -8.40 -16.46 -16.17
C ASP A 130 -9.09 -15.79 -14.96
N TYR A 131 -8.29 -15.34 -13.98
CA TYR A 131 -8.74 -14.76 -12.73
C TYR A 131 -7.96 -13.49 -12.38
N VAL A 132 -8.68 -12.51 -11.87
CA VAL A 132 -8.17 -11.19 -11.48
C VAL A 132 -8.41 -10.96 -10.00
N ASP A 133 -7.46 -10.33 -9.32
CA ASP A 133 -7.70 -9.72 -8.01
C ASP A 133 -8.36 -8.36 -8.24
N TRP A 134 -9.64 -8.21 -7.90
CA TRP A 134 -10.35 -6.96 -8.15
C TRP A 134 -9.80 -5.80 -7.30
N ARG A 135 -9.09 -6.10 -6.20
CA ARG A 135 -8.40 -5.06 -5.41
C ARG A 135 -7.32 -4.39 -6.25
N GLU A 136 -6.64 -5.16 -7.10
CA GLU A 136 -5.61 -4.64 -7.98
C GLU A 136 -6.19 -3.67 -9.02
N PHE A 137 -7.37 -3.96 -9.56
CA PHE A 137 -8.10 -3.02 -10.43
C PHE A 137 -8.34 -1.69 -9.70
N LEU A 138 -8.84 -1.73 -8.46
CA LEU A 138 -9.10 -0.52 -7.68
C LEU A 138 -7.81 0.26 -7.39
N VAL A 139 -6.71 -0.40 -7.05
CA VAL A 139 -5.40 0.24 -6.84
C VAL A 139 -4.96 0.99 -8.11
N HIS A 140 -5.11 0.39 -9.29
CA HIS A 140 -4.81 1.07 -10.56
C HIS A 140 -5.77 2.24 -10.83
N ALA A 141 -7.05 2.08 -10.50
CA ALA A 141 -8.07 3.11 -10.71
C ALA A 141 -7.98 4.29 -9.73
N MET A 142 -7.33 4.12 -8.57
CA MET A 142 -7.06 5.20 -7.63
C MET A 142 -6.06 6.23 -8.17
N ASP A 143 -5.19 5.85 -9.10
CA ASP A 143 -4.19 6.72 -9.73
C ASP A 143 -3.25 7.40 -8.69
N LEU A 144 -2.79 6.62 -7.71
CA LEU A 144 -1.88 7.09 -6.67
C LEU A 144 -0.42 7.14 -7.17
N PRO A 145 0.41 8.04 -6.62
CA PRO A 145 1.84 8.06 -6.90
C PRO A 145 2.49 6.70 -6.63
N VAL A 146 3.30 6.21 -7.57
CA VAL A 146 4.07 4.97 -7.42
C VAL A 146 5.19 5.20 -6.41
N PRO A 147 5.30 4.39 -5.35
CA PRO A 147 6.35 4.57 -4.35
C PRO A 147 7.72 4.14 -4.86
N THR A 148 8.74 4.87 -4.42
CA THR A 148 10.14 4.45 -4.45
C THR A 148 10.37 3.29 -3.47
N LEU A 149 11.46 2.54 -3.67
CA LEU A 149 11.85 1.47 -2.73
C LEU A 149 12.02 2.00 -1.30
N ARG A 150 12.66 3.16 -1.14
CA ARG A 150 12.89 3.78 0.17
C ARG A 150 11.58 4.11 0.88
N GLU A 151 10.59 4.60 0.14
CA GLU A 151 9.26 4.92 0.67
C GLU A 151 8.49 3.68 1.11
N ILE A 152 8.53 2.59 0.32
CA ILE A 152 7.92 1.31 0.71
C ILE A 152 8.55 0.79 2.00
N LEU A 153 9.88 0.77 2.09
CA LEU A 153 10.60 0.30 3.27
C LEU A 153 10.32 1.18 4.49
N ALA A 154 10.33 2.51 4.33
CA ALA A 154 9.99 3.43 5.40
C ALA A 154 8.55 3.23 5.91
N ALA A 155 7.58 3.05 5.01
CA ALA A 155 6.20 2.76 5.40
C ALA A 155 6.10 1.43 6.17
N ARG A 156 6.81 0.40 5.70
CA ARG A 156 6.87 -0.90 6.39
C ARG A 156 7.45 -0.77 7.79
N ASP A 157 8.55 -0.05 7.96
CA ASP A 157 9.22 0.08 9.24
C ASP A 157 8.37 0.84 10.26
N ARG A 158 7.57 1.85 9.81
CA ARG A 158 6.56 2.51 10.66
C ARG A 158 5.45 1.57 11.12
N PHE A 159 4.98 0.67 10.25
CA PHE A 159 3.99 -0.34 10.64
C PHE A 159 4.59 -1.37 11.59
N ARG A 160 5.80 -1.86 11.31
CA ARG A 160 6.50 -2.83 12.15
C ARG A 160 6.81 -2.29 13.54
N ALA A 161 7.12 -1.00 13.67
CA ALA A 161 7.28 -0.35 14.97
C ALA A 161 6.01 -0.44 15.85
N GLN A 162 4.85 -0.66 15.25
CA GLN A 162 3.55 -0.81 15.92
C GLN A 162 3.05 -2.27 15.98
N ASP A 163 3.78 -3.21 15.39
CA ASP A 163 3.50 -4.65 15.38
C ASP A 163 4.68 -5.44 16.00
N PRO A 164 4.87 -5.35 17.32
CA PRO A 164 5.98 -6.03 18.01
C PRO A 164 5.89 -7.56 17.89
N ASP A 165 4.69 -8.09 17.68
CA ASP A 165 4.43 -9.51 17.54
C ASP A 165 4.70 -10.05 16.12
N LEU A 166 5.03 -9.18 15.15
CA LEU A 166 5.23 -9.51 13.74
C LEU A 166 4.08 -10.37 13.19
N ARG A 167 2.85 -9.90 13.40
CA ARG A 167 1.63 -10.54 12.88
C ARG A 167 1.30 -10.08 11.47
N GLU A 168 2.02 -9.08 10.96
CA GLU A 168 1.78 -8.43 9.67
C GLU A 168 0.42 -7.72 9.61
N VAL A 169 -0.13 -7.38 10.78
CA VAL A 169 -1.40 -6.67 10.94
C VAL A 169 -1.27 -5.57 11.99
N VAL A 170 -2.00 -4.47 11.78
CA VAL A 170 -2.12 -3.37 12.74
C VAL A 170 -3.59 -3.05 13.00
N SER A 171 -3.90 -2.42 14.12
CA SER A 171 -5.26 -1.94 14.40
C SER A 171 -5.65 -0.79 13.48
N LEU A 172 -6.95 -0.51 13.34
CA LEU A 172 -7.45 0.66 12.59
C LEU A 172 -6.80 1.96 13.07
N THR A 173 -6.74 2.19 14.38
CA THR A 173 -6.13 3.38 14.96
C THR A 173 -4.65 3.51 14.60
N GLN A 174 -3.90 2.41 14.65
CA GLN A 174 -2.49 2.37 14.23
C GLN A 174 -2.35 2.65 12.73
N TYR A 175 -3.21 2.06 11.90
CA TYR A 175 -3.23 2.31 10.46
C TYR A 175 -3.45 3.79 10.13
N HIS A 176 -4.47 4.40 10.72
CA HIS A 176 -4.81 5.79 10.45
C HIS A 176 -3.71 6.77 10.87
N ARG A 177 -3.03 6.50 12.00
CA ARG A 177 -1.89 7.30 12.48
C ARG A 177 -0.61 7.11 11.66
N THR A 178 -0.50 6.04 10.88
CA THR A 178 0.72 5.73 10.12
C THR A 178 0.73 6.47 8.78
N SER A 179 1.73 7.32 8.54
CA SER A 179 1.92 7.99 7.25
C SER A 179 2.29 7.00 6.13
N LEU A 180 1.73 7.22 4.94
CA LEU A 180 2.10 6.54 3.69
C LEU A 180 2.81 7.53 2.77
N TRP A 181 3.51 7.06 1.73
CA TRP A 181 4.33 7.90 0.83
C TRP A 181 3.54 8.97 0.06
N PHE A 182 2.23 8.80 -0.09
CA PHE A 182 1.35 9.77 -0.73
C PHE A 182 0.56 10.63 0.28
N HIS A 183 0.63 10.34 1.58
CA HIS A 183 -0.13 11.04 2.61
C HIS A 183 0.56 11.01 3.98
N ASP A 184 1.00 12.19 4.42
CA ASP A 184 1.56 12.39 5.75
C ASP A 184 0.46 12.61 6.79
N CYS A 185 0.48 11.83 7.86
CA CYS A 185 -0.30 12.06 9.07
C CYS A 185 0.62 12.77 10.07
N SER A 186 0.49 14.09 10.22
CA SER A 186 1.23 14.82 11.26
C SER A 186 0.79 14.37 12.65
N THR A 187 1.72 14.28 13.60
CA THR A 187 1.48 13.75 14.95
C THR A 187 0.80 14.74 15.90
N GLU A 188 0.82 16.04 15.61
CA GLU A 188 0.46 17.08 16.59
C GLU A 188 -1.03 17.44 16.64
N SER A 189 -1.88 16.95 15.72
CA SER A 189 -3.29 17.39 15.61
C SER A 189 -4.33 16.28 15.74
N PHE A 190 -3.97 15.08 16.24
CA PHE A 190 -4.74 13.87 15.94
C PHE A 190 -5.22 12.99 17.11
N GLU A 191 -4.86 13.27 18.37
CA GLU A 191 -5.23 12.36 19.48
C GLU A 191 -6.71 12.43 19.91
N GLU A 192 -7.40 13.56 19.73
CA GLU A 192 -8.83 13.71 20.04
C GLU A 192 -9.76 13.53 18.82
N PHE A 193 -9.21 13.19 17.65
CA PHE A 193 -9.84 13.45 16.36
C PHE A 193 -10.45 12.21 15.65
N PHE A 194 -10.09 10.99 16.04
CA PHE A 194 -10.33 9.79 15.22
C PHE A 194 -11.64 9.03 15.51
N ASP A 195 -12.16 8.99 16.74
CA ASP A 195 -13.39 8.22 17.03
C ASP A 195 -14.65 8.81 16.35
N SER A 196 -14.64 10.12 16.02
CA SER A 196 -15.78 10.79 15.36
C SER A 196 -15.66 10.88 13.83
N HIS A 197 -14.48 10.69 13.24
CA HIS A 197 -14.22 11.00 11.82
C HIS A 197 -14.03 9.78 10.93
N ASP A 198 -13.68 8.61 11.47
CA ASP A 198 -13.69 7.36 10.70
C ASP A 198 -15.09 7.11 10.10
N GLU A 199 -16.13 7.34 10.90
CA GLU A 199 -17.52 7.22 10.45
C GLU A 199 -17.86 8.30 9.40
N LYS A 200 -17.27 9.50 9.50
CA LYS A 200 -17.48 10.56 8.51
C LYS A 200 -16.74 10.28 7.20
N LEU A 201 -15.50 9.79 7.23
CA LEU A 201 -14.77 9.39 6.01
C LEU A 201 -15.48 8.24 5.31
N ARG A 202 -15.98 7.27 6.09
CA ARG A 202 -16.87 6.22 5.58
C ARG A 202 -18.12 6.81 4.96
N GLN A 203 -18.79 7.73 5.66
CA GLN A 203 -19.98 8.39 5.15
C GLN A 203 -19.69 9.18 3.85
N LEU A 204 -18.54 9.86 3.74
CA LEU A 204 -18.12 10.56 2.52
C LEU A 204 -17.92 9.62 1.34
N LEU A 205 -17.41 8.40 1.58
CA LEU A 205 -17.31 7.38 0.54
C LEU A 205 -18.68 6.89 0.04
N TYR A 206 -19.75 7.04 0.83
CA TYR A 206 -21.09 6.58 0.47
C TYR A 206 -22.04 7.68 -0.03
N ASP A 207 -21.97 8.89 0.54
CA ASP A 207 -23.00 9.93 0.37
C ASP A 207 -22.66 11.02 -0.67
N ASP A 208 -21.51 10.96 -1.38
CA ASP A 208 -21.01 12.06 -2.26
C ASP A 208 -21.03 13.44 -1.53
N ALA A 209 -20.96 13.40 -0.19
CA ALA A 209 -21.28 14.52 0.66
C ALA A 209 -20.12 15.53 0.70
N THR A 210 -20.48 16.81 0.73
CA THR A 210 -19.52 17.90 0.94
C THR A 210 -19.08 17.97 2.39
N VAL A 211 -17.77 18.06 2.65
CA VAL A 211 -17.26 18.32 4.00
C VAL A 211 -17.54 19.77 4.39
N SER A 212 -18.21 19.97 5.53
CA SER A 212 -18.28 21.27 6.20
C SER A 212 -16.95 21.51 6.94
N LEU A 213 -16.21 22.53 6.53
CA LEU A 213 -14.81 22.78 6.88
C LEU A 213 -14.49 22.98 8.37
N ARG A 214 -15.45 23.05 9.29
CA ARG A 214 -15.10 23.28 10.71
C ARG A 214 -14.17 22.21 11.27
N SER A 215 -14.28 20.97 10.80
CA SER A 215 -13.49 19.88 11.35
C SER A 215 -12.19 19.61 10.60
N CYS A 216 -12.05 19.94 9.32
CA CYS A 216 -10.80 19.69 8.56
C CYS A 216 -10.05 20.96 8.12
N ALA A 217 -10.55 22.17 8.40
CA ALA A 217 -9.91 23.43 8.00
C ALA A 217 -8.45 23.53 8.45
N GLN A 218 -8.15 23.06 9.67
CA GLN A 218 -6.79 23.06 10.21
C GLN A 218 -5.81 22.18 9.40
N LEU A 219 -6.31 21.13 8.73
CA LEU A 219 -5.49 20.25 7.88
C LEU A 219 -5.20 20.86 6.50
N PHE A 220 -6.06 21.77 6.03
CA PHE A 220 -5.98 22.33 4.68
C PHE A 220 -5.43 23.77 4.64
N GLU A 221 -5.42 24.49 5.77
CA GLU A 221 -4.94 25.88 5.85
C GLU A 221 -3.48 26.07 5.41
N SER A 222 -2.67 24.99 5.46
CA SER A 222 -1.27 25.00 5.04
C SER A 222 -1.01 24.28 3.71
N CYS A 223 -2.03 23.68 3.09
CA CYS A 223 -1.84 22.82 1.92
C CYS A 223 -2.09 23.57 0.59
N PRO A 224 -1.19 23.44 -0.40
CA PRO A 224 -1.35 24.11 -1.69
C PRO A 224 -2.50 23.55 -2.55
N SER A 225 -2.98 22.33 -2.27
CA SER A 225 -4.10 21.69 -2.99
C SER A 225 -5.01 20.87 -2.03
N PRO A 226 -6.07 21.49 -1.49
CA PRO A 226 -6.97 20.82 -0.54
C PRO A 226 -7.76 19.66 -1.17
N GLU A 227 -8.10 19.74 -2.45
CA GLU A 227 -8.84 18.67 -3.14
C GLU A 227 -8.00 17.41 -3.31
N GLU A 228 -6.72 17.57 -3.67
CA GLU A 228 -5.78 16.47 -3.82
C GLU A 228 -5.45 15.82 -2.47
N THR A 229 -5.37 16.64 -1.42
CA THR A 229 -5.21 16.17 -0.04
C THR A 229 -6.43 15.35 0.40
N LEU A 230 -7.64 15.83 0.11
CA LEU A 230 -8.88 15.07 0.36
C LEU A 230 -8.90 13.74 -0.40
N ARG A 231 -8.53 13.74 -1.70
CA ARG A 231 -8.43 12.52 -2.51
C ARG A 231 -7.49 11.50 -1.87
N ARG A 232 -6.31 11.93 -1.42
CA ARG A 232 -5.33 11.06 -0.74
C ARG A 232 -5.84 10.49 0.58
N MET A 233 -6.57 11.28 1.36
CA MET A 233 -7.23 10.82 2.59
C MET A 233 -8.28 9.75 2.30
N LEU A 234 -9.15 9.98 1.32
CA LEU A 234 -10.18 9.03 0.90
C LEU A 234 -9.57 7.75 0.30
N ALA A 235 -8.49 7.87 -0.46
CA ALA A 235 -7.75 6.72 -0.99
C ALA A 235 -7.14 5.88 0.14
N LYS A 236 -6.56 6.52 1.17
CA LYS A 236 -6.05 5.83 2.36
C LYS A 236 -7.17 5.09 3.10
N GLU A 237 -8.33 5.70 3.28
CA GLU A 237 -9.51 5.04 3.87
C GLU A 237 -9.96 3.84 3.03
N LEU A 238 -10.02 3.99 1.70
CA LEU A 238 -10.44 2.90 0.83
C LEU A 238 -9.45 1.73 0.85
N LEU A 239 -8.14 2.01 0.87
CA LEU A 239 -7.11 1.00 1.06
C LEU A 239 -7.24 0.28 2.41
N CYS A 240 -7.52 1.01 3.49
CA CYS A 240 -7.81 0.42 4.80
C CYS A 240 -8.86 -0.68 4.66
N ARG A 241 -10.01 -0.33 4.07
CA ARG A 241 -11.16 -1.23 3.90
C ARG A 241 -10.87 -2.43 3.01
N MET A 242 -10.04 -2.26 1.97
CA MET A 242 -9.66 -3.34 1.06
C MET A 242 -8.78 -4.42 1.71
N TYR A 243 -7.94 -4.00 2.67
CA TYR A 243 -6.94 -4.86 3.33
C TYR A 243 -7.28 -5.20 4.79
N MET A 244 -8.51 -4.91 5.23
CA MET A 244 -9.01 -5.36 6.53
C MET A 244 -9.10 -6.89 6.58
N THR A 245 -8.52 -7.50 7.62
CA THR A 245 -8.62 -8.94 7.90
C THR A 245 -9.79 -9.28 8.81
N ASP A 246 -10.15 -8.36 9.71
CA ASP A 246 -11.35 -8.41 10.54
C ASP A 246 -11.92 -6.99 10.73
N ARG A 247 -12.88 -6.81 11.64
CA ARG A 247 -13.52 -5.51 11.88
C ARG A 247 -12.59 -4.44 12.47
N ARG A 248 -11.38 -4.79 12.90
CA ARG A 248 -10.47 -3.95 13.69
C ARG A 248 -9.02 -4.01 13.23
N SER A 249 -8.64 -4.95 12.37
CA SER A 249 -7.25 -5.14 11.92
C SER A 249 -7.09 -5.01 10.40
N VAL A 250 -5.94 -4.47 10.00
CA VAL A 250 -5.53 -4.23 8.61
C VAL A 250 -4.22 -4.96 8.34
N ASN A 251 -4.17 -5.75 7.26
CA ASN A 251 -2.96 -6.40 6.80
C ASN A 251 -2.09 -5.42 5.99
N TYR A 252 -1.15 -4.78 6.67
CA TYR A 252 -0.30 -3.75 6.07
C TYR A 252 0.69 -4.34 5.05
N THR A 253 1.13 -5.59 5.22
CA THR A 253 2.09 -6.21 4.29
C THR A 253 1.43 -6.54 2.95
N ALA A 254 0.20 -7.06 2.96
CA ALA A 254 -0.58 -7.26 1.73
C ALA A 254 -0.88 -5.94 1.02
N LEU A 255 -1.15 -4.88 1.79
CA LEU A 255 -1.33 -3.53 1.25
C LEU A 255 -0.05 -3.04 0.56
N LEU A 256 1.09 -3.09 1.25
CA LEU A 256 2.36 -2.62 0.69
C LEU A 256 2.80 -3.43 -0.54
N LEU A 257 2.56 -4.75 -0.54
CA LEU A 257 2.84 -5.61 -1.69
C LEU A 257 2.07 -5.19 -2.95
N ALA A 258 0.87 -4.61 -2.81
CA ALA A 258 0.09 -4.14 -3.95
C ALA A 258 0.73 -2.97 -4.72
N PHE A 259 1.69 -2.29 -4.07
CA PHE A 259 2.44 -1.16 -4.63
C PHE A 259 3.89 -1.52 -4.98
N CYS A 260 4.31 -2.78 -4.84
CA CYS A 260 5.60 -3.26 -5.32
C CYS A 260 5.62 -3.38 -6.85
N LYS A 261 5.55 -2.23 -7.53
CA LYS A 261 5.49 -2.10 -9.00
C LYS A 261 6.62 -1.21 -9.49
N ASP A 262 7.10 -1.48 -10.69
CA ASP A 262 8.07 -0.63 -11.39
C ASP A 262 7.85 -0.67 -12.92
N GLU A 263 8.56 0.13 -13.69
CA GLU A 263 8.50 0.06 -15.17
C GLU A 263 8.99 -1.32 -15.66
N LYS A 264 10.03 -1.84 -15.00
CA LYS A 264 10.55 -3.18 -15.26
C LYS A 264 9.99 -4.16 -14.23
N PRO A 265 9.34 -5.26 -14.64
CA PRO A 265 8.74 -6.20 -13.69
C PRO A 265 9.77 -6.85 -12.76
N ARG A 266 11.03 -6.99 -13.21
CA ARG A 266 12.17 -7.39 -12.39
C ARG A 266 12.34 -6.48 -11.17
N ASP A 267 12.32 -5.18 -11.38
CA ASP A 267 12.59 -4.19 -10.34
C ASP A 267 11.38 -4.07 -9.40
N GLY A 268 10.16 -4.24 -9.91
CA GLY A 268 8.94 -4.38 -9.09
C GLY A 268 8.99 -5.63 -8.18
N PHE A 269 9.42 -6.77 -8.71
CA PHE A 269 9.61 -7.98 -7.90
C PHE A 269 10.76 -7.84 -6.88
N ALA A 270 11.84 -7.14 -7.25
CA ALA A 270 12.91 -6.80 -6.33
C ALA A 270 12.41 -5.92 -5.16
N LYS A 271 11.48 -4.97 -5.41
CA LYS A 271 10.79 -4.22 -4.34
C LYS A 271 9.98 -5.15 -3.42
N ALA A 272 9.29 -6.14 -3.96
CA ALA A 272 8.53 -7.10 -3.15
C ALA A 272 9.44 -7.98 -2.28
N LEU A 273 10.57 -8.44 -2.81
CA LEU A 273 11.59 -9.16 -2.03
C LEU A 273 12.20 -8.26 -0.96
N ALA A 274 12.51 -7.01 -1.30
CA ALA A 274 13.04 -6.03 -0.35
C ALA A 274 12.03 -5.72 0.76
N LEU A 275 10.73 -5.63 0.45
CA LEU A 275 9.67 -5.46 1.46
C LEU A 275 9.64 -6.66 2.43
N ALA A 276 9.79 -7.88 1.94
CA ALA A 276 9.81 -9.08 2.79
C ALA A 276 11.08 -9.13 3.68
N LEU A 277 12.24 -8.85 3.09
CA LEU A 277 13.55 -9.00 3.76
C LEU A 277 13.94 -7.79 4.60
N GLY A 278 13.52 -6.59 4.21
CA GLY A 278 13.78 -5.35 4.90
C GLY A 278 14.99 -4.56 4.53
N SER A 279 15.57 -4.89 3.40
CA SER A 279 16.65 -4.11 2.85
C SER A 279 16.64 -4.25 1.34
N ARG A 280 17.37 -3.37 0.65
CA ARG A 280 17.46 -3.37 -0.80
C ARG A 280 18.03 -4.71 -1.27
N VAL A 281 17.39 -5.30 -2.29
CA VAL A 281 17.87 -6.52 -2.94
C VAL A 281 18.66 -6.13 -4.19
N CYS A 282 19.84 -6.72 -4.39
CA CYS A 282 20.67 -6.46 -5.56
C CYS A 282 20.01 -7.04 -6.83
N ALA A 283 19.40 -6.19 -7.65
CA ALA A 283 18.86 -6.56 -8.96
C ALA A 283 19.80 -6.24 -10.12
N ASP A 284 20.78 -5.36 -9.89
CA ASP A 284 21.71 -4.88 -10.91
C ASP A 284 22.83 -5.90 -11.16
N THR A 285 23.09 -6.19 -12.44
CA THR A 285 24.08 -7.18 -12.84
C THR A 285 25.51 -6.69 -12.61
N GLU A 286 25.79 -5.41 -12.87
CA GLU A 286 27.15 -4.87 -12.71
C GLU A 286 27.55 -4.77 -11.24
N GLU A 287 26.64 -4.29 -10.40
CA GLU A 287 26.80 -4.26 -8.94
C GLU A 287 26.98 -5.67 -8.38
N GLY A 288 26.14 -6.61 -8.80
CA GLY A 288 26.18 -7.99 -8.33
C GLY A 288 27.45 -8.74 -8.73
N GLU A 289 27.92 -8.61 -9.98
CA GLU A 289 29.17 -9.25 -10.40
C GLU A 289 30.41 -8.58 -9.81
N ARG A 290 30.35 -7.27 -9.50
CA ARG A 290 31.40 -6.60 -8.72
C ARG A 290 31.51 -7.21 -7.32
N TYR A 291 30.38 -7.40 -6.64
CA TYR A 291 30.32 -8.08 -5.34
C TYR A 291 30.91 -9.50 -5.42
N VAL A 292 30.57 -10.28 -6.45
CA VAL A 292 31.14 -11.61 -6.66
C VAL A 292 32.66 -11.56 -6.78
N LYS A 293 33.18 -10.64 -7.60
CA LYS A 293 34.63 -10.50 -7.80
C LYS A 293 35.35 -10.20 -6.48
N GLU A 294 34.82 -9.26 -5.69
CA GLU A 294 35.36 -8.94 -4.37
C GLU A 294 35.29 -10.14 -3.41
N LEU A 295 34.23 -10.94 -3.48
CA LEU A 295 34.03 -12.11 -2.63
C LEU A 295 35.03 -13.23 -2.97
N VAL A 296 35.32 -13.44 -4.26
CA VAL A 296 36.37 -14.36 -4.72
C VAL A 296 37.75 -13.89 -4.30
N GLU A 297 38.05 -12.60 -4.45
CA GLU A 297 39.33 -12.02 -4.03
C GLU A 297 39.55 -12.21 -2.52
N ARG A 298 38.56 -11.88 -1.69
CA ARG A 298 38.60 -12.14 -0.24
C ARG A 298 38.79 -13.62 0.09
N LYS A 299 38.12 -14.53 -0.63
CA LYS A 299 38.29 -15.97 -0.43
C LYS A 299 39.73 -16.41 -0.72
N ARG A 300 40.33 -15.88 -1.80
CA ARG A 300 41.75 -16.16 -2.12
C ARG A 300 42.69 -15.61 -1.05
N ASP A 301 42.44 -14.41 -0.55
CA ASP A 301 43.27 -13.79 0.48
C ASP A 301 43.21 -14.56 1.81
N ILE A 302 42.03 -15.06 2.18
CA ILE A 302 41.87 -15.91 3.36
C ILE A 302 42.63 -17.23 3.17
N ILE A 303 42.48 -17.88 2.01
CA ILE A 303 43.19 -19.12 1.69
C ILE A 303 44.71 -18.90 1.70
N SER A 304 45.21 -17.82 1.08
CA SER A 304 46.64 -17.53 1.06
C SER A 304 47.22 -17.25 2.45
N THR A 305 46.48 -16.53 3.31
CA THR A 305 46.87 -16.27 4.70
C THR A 305 46.89 -17.54 5.54
N SER A 306 45.89 -18.42 5.36
CA SER A 306 45.79 -19.69 6.10
C SER A 306 46.77 -20.78 5.63
N LEU A 307 47.34 -20.69 4.43
CA LEU A 307 48.38 -21.60 3.97
C LEU A 307 49.73 -21.34 4.66
N GLU A 308 49.93 -20.17 5.25
CA GLU A 308 51.11 -19.85 6.08
C GLU A 308 50.98 -20.42 7.51
N GLU A 309 49.76 -20.63 8.00
CA GLU A 309 49.43 -21.26 9.28
C GLU A 309 48.92 -22.69 9.05
N LYS A 310 49.84 -23.66 8.93
CA LYS A 310 49.49 -25.08 8.85
C LYS A 310 48.56 -25.47 10.02
N GLU A 311 47.37 -25.96 9.68
CA GLU A 311 46.33 -26.58 10.52
C GLU A 311 45.09 -25.70 10.75
N ASN A 312 44.14 -25.71 9.80
CA ASN A 312 42.76 -26.16 10.03
C ASN A 312 41.83 -25.79 8.87
N ASP A 313 41.48 -26.77 8.02
CA ASP A 313 40.33 -26.68 7.10
C ASP A 313 39.02 -26.37 7.86
N GLU A 314 38.89 -26.81 9.11
CA GLU A 314 37.73 -26.50 9.97
C GLU A 314 37.65 -25.01 10.34
N LEU A 315 38.78 -24.34 10.58
CA LEU A 315 38.80 -22.90 10.89
C LEU A 315 38.45 -22.09 9.65
N LEU A 316 38.93 -22.49 8.46
CA LEU A 316 38.56 -21.86 7.19
C LEU A 316 37.07 -21.96 6.91
N HIS A 317 36.48 -23.14 7.08
CA HIS A 317 35.04 -23.33 6.95
C HIS A 317 34.26 -22.51 7.98
N THR A 318 34.76 -22.39 9.21
CA THR A 318 34.11 -21.63 10.30
C THR A 318 34.19 -20.11 10.07
N VAL A 319 35.34 -19.59 9.64
CA VAL A 319 35.52 -18.17 9.29
C VAL A 319 34.70 -17.81 8.05
N TRP A 320 34.70 -18.67 7.02
CA TRP A 320 33.85 -18.50 5.84
C TRP A 320 32.36 -18.51 6.19
N SER A 321 31.94 -19.45 7.05
CA SER A 321 30.57 -19.50 7.58
C SER A 321 30.24 -18.24 8.39
N LEU A 322 31.16 -17.70 9.19
CA LEU A 322 30.95 -16.45 9.94
C LEU A 322 30.86 -15.22 9.04
N VAL A 323 31.65 -15.14 7.98
CA VAL A 323 31.58 -14.07 6.96
C VAL A 323 30.26 -14.14 6.21
N MET A 324 29.78 -15.35 5.87
CA MET A 324 28.46 -15.56 5.27
C MET A 324 27.34 -15.21 6.25
N VAL A 325 27.44 -15.62 7.52
CA VAL A 325 26.47 -15.29 8.59
C VAL A 325 26.39 -13.78 8.84
N ARG A 326 27.51 -13.05 8.80
CA ARG A 326 27.54 -11.59 8.96
C ARG A 326 26.85 -10.86 7.79
N ASN A 327 26.89 -11.45 6.59
CA ASN A 327 26.17 -10.98 5.41
C ASN A 327 24.72 -11.51 5.31
N GLN A 328 24.32 -12.46 6.17
CA GLN A 328 23.00 -13.09 6.23
C GLN A 328 22.18 -12.72 7.48
N LEU A 329 22.65 -11.83 8.36
CA LEU A 329 21.93 -11.44 9.58
C LEU A 329 20.46 -10.98 9.33
N PRO A 330 20.13 -10.25 8.23
CA PRO A 330 18.74 -9.92 7.88
C PRO A 330 17.89 -11.14 7.50
N ALA A 331 18.51 -12.20 6.97
CA ALA A 331 17.83 -13.43 6.55
C ALA A 331 17.36 -14.27 7.75
N GLN A 332 17.98 -14.15 8.93
CA GLN A 332 17.54 -14.86 10.13
C GLN A 332 16.21 -14.33 10.69
N VAL A 333 15.99 -13.01 10.61
CA VAL A 333 14.69 -12.39 10.96
C VAL A 333 13.63 -12.76 9.92
N ALA A 334 13.97 -12.75 8.63
CA ALA A 334 13.09 -13.22 7.56
C ALA A 334 12.70 -14.71 7.73
N LYS A 335 13.61 -15.56 8.22
CA LYS A 335 13.36 -16.98 8.49
C LYS A 335 12.26 -17.21 9.54
N MET A 336 12.16 -16.34 10.55
CA MET A 336 11.08 -16.37 11.56
C MET A 336 9.72 -16.01 10.95
N ILE A 337 9.68 -14.98 10.09
CA ILE A 337 8.48 -14.50 9.40
C ILE A 337 7.99 -15.56 8.39
N LEU A 338 8.92 -16.13 7.61
CA LEU A 338 8.63 -17.20 6.65
C LEU A 338 8.04 -18.44 7.32
N LYS A 339 8.56 -18.85 8.48
CA LYS A 339 8.07 -20.01 9.23
C LYS A 339 6.62 -19.82 9.74
N ARG A 340 6.13 -18.57 9.78
CA ARG A 340 4.76 -18.22 10.17
C ARG A 340 3.84 -18.12 8.95
N LEU A 341 4.31 -17.51 7.86
CA LEU A 341 3.59 -17.46 6.57
C LEU A 341 3.35 -18.87 5.99
N MET A 342 4.35 -19.76 6.07
CA MET A 342 4.19 -21.16 5.66
C MET A 342 3.12 -21.91 6.47
N ARG A 343 3.00 -21.62 7.78
CA ARG A 343 1.93 -22.18 8.62
C ARG A 343 0.53 -21.67 8.23
N GLN A 344 0.42 -20.46 7.71
CA GLN A 344 -0.85 -19.90 7.21
C GLN A 344 -1.23 -20.47 5.83
N ILE A 345 -0.25 -20.69 4.95
CA ILE A 345 -0.47 -21.30 3.63
C ILE A 345 -0.86 -22.77 3.77
N GLN A 346 -0.20 -23.53 4.66
CA GLN A 346 -0.54 -24.94 4.90
C GLN A 346 -2.00 -25.11 5.37
N ARG A 347 -2.48 -24.22 6.26
CA ARG A 347 -3.89 -24.21 6.70
C ARG A 347 -4.88 -23.88 5.58
N ARG A 348 -4.47 -23.15 4.54
CA ARG A 348 -5.31 -22.91 3.35
C ARG A 348 -5.40 -24.13 2.45
N ILE A 349 -4.38 -24.98 2.44
CA ILE A 349 -4.33 -26.19 1.62
C ILE A 349 -5.13 -27.32 2.26
N ASP A 350 -5.05 -27.47 3.59
CA ASP A 350 -5.73 -28.54 4.33
C ASP A 350 -7.24 -28.30 4.51
N GLY A 351 -7.74 -27.08 4.24
CA GLY A 351 -9.15 -26.72 4.34
C GLY A 351 -10.00 -27.05 3.10
N ASP A 352 -9.39 -27.45 1.99
CA ASP A 352 -10.08 -27.74 0.72
C ASP A 352 -10.30 -29.26 0.49
N SER A 353 -9.97 -30.12 1.47
CA SER A 353 -10.04 -31.59 1.30
C SER A 353 -11.24 -32.29 1.94
N GLU A 354 -12.13 -31.59 2.66
CA GLU A 354 -13.31 -32.20 3.27
C GLU A 354 -14.57 -31.35 3.07
N ASP A 355 -15.39 -31.69 2.07
CA ASP A 355 -16.78 -31.26 2.00
C ASP A 355 -17.67 -32.48 1.71
N GLN A 356 -18.50 -32.90 2.67
CA GLN A 356 -19.96 -33.06 2.49
C GLN A 356 -20.71 -33.54 3.75
N GLU A 357 -21.91 -32.94 3.93
CA GLU A 357 -23.09 -33.32 4.73
C GLU A 357 -23.18 -32.93 6.22
N SER A 358 -23.79 -31.78 6.52
CA SER A 358 -25.22 -31.69 6.92
C SER A 358 -25.65 -30.25 7.30
N SER A 359 -26.96 -30.03 7.26
CA SER A 359 -27.71 -28.82 6.97
C SER A 359 -27.90 -27.78 8.09
N LEU A 360 -27.98 -26.51 7.66
CA LEU A 360 -28.86 -25.41 8.10
C LEU A 360 -28.81 -24.96 9.58
N GLU A 361 -28.04 -23.89 9.84
CA GLU A 361 -28.55 -22.60 10.34
C GLU A 361 -27.43 -21.53 10.22
N ASP A 362 -27.82 -20.35 9.74
CA ASP A 362 -26.96 -19.24 9.36
C ASP A 362 -26.25 -18.58 10.56
N THR A 363 -24.90 -18.63 10.56
CA THR A 363 -23.93 -17.57 10.93
C THR A 363 -22.54 -18.18 11.18
N ASN A 364 -21.84 -18.60 10.12
CA ASN A 364 -20.44 -19.02 10.23
C ASN A 364 -19.52 -18.07 9.47
N THR A 365 -19.29 -16.90 10.06
CA THR A 365 -18.01 -16.20 9.88
C THR A 365 -17.00 -16.92 10.78
N PHE A 366 -16.07 -17.67 10.17
CA PHE A 366 -15.10 -18.52 10.88
C PHE A 366 -14.43 -17.77 12.04
N LYS A 367 -14.72 -18.22 13.27
CA LYS A 367 -14.09 -17.77 14.51
C LYS A 367 -12.65 -18.29 14.55
N LEU A 368 -11.68 -17.38 14.51
CA LEU A 368 -10.25 -17.71 14.42
C LEU A 368 -9.54 -17.90 15.77
N PHE A 369 -10.21 -17.88 16.93
CA PHE A 369 -9.59 -18.21 18.21
C PHE A 369 -10.60 -18.77 19.22
N GLY A 370 -10.28 -19.94 19.77
CA GLY A 370 -10.98 -20.56 20.87
C GLY A 370 -10.31 -21.85 21.26
N GLU A 371 -9.19 -21.76 21.98
CA GLU A 371 -8.82 -22.69 23.06
C GLU A 371 -7.60 -22.15 23.81
N SER A 372 -7.79 -21.94 25.11
CA SER A 372 -6.75 -21.66 26.10
C SER A 372 -5.86 -22.89 26.29
N VAL A 373 -4.55 -22.71 26.36
CA VAL A 373 -3.59 -23.75 26.78
C VAL A 373 -2.93 -23.30 28.10
N PRO A 374 -2.66 -24.22 29.04
CA PRO A 374 -2.63 -23.96 30.48
C PRO A 374 -1.35 -23.32 31.01
N ASP A 375 -1.49 -22.79 32.22
CA ASP A 375 -0.45 -22.36 33.15
C ASP A 375 0.74 -23.34 33.28
N GLY A 376 1.94 -22.75 33.39
CA GLY A 376 3.22 -23.42 33.64
C GLY A 376 4.10 -23.39 32.39
N VAL A 377 5.09 -22.51 32.27
CA VAL A 377 6.22 -22.33 33.18
C VAL A 377 6.63 -20.85 33.17
N ALA A 378 6.59 -20.25 34.35
CA ALA A 378 7.24 -18.99 34.67
C ALA A 378 8.75 -19.20 34.86
N GLU A 379 9.50 -18.10 34.73
CA GLU A 379 10.91 -17.90 35.10
C GLU A 379 11.89 -18.48 34.06
N ALA A 380 12.87 -17.74 33.52
CA ALA A 380 13.62 -16.57 33.94
C ALA A 380 14.32 -15.98 32.66
N GLU A 381 14.86 -14.77 32.54
CA GLU A 381 15.37 -13.78 33.47
C GLU A 381 15.11 -12.38 32.90
N SER A 382 14.74 -11.49 33.81
CA SER A 382 14.72 -10.03 33.68
C SER A 382 16.13 -9.48 33.45
N PHE A 383 16.29 -8.61 32.46
CA PHE A 383 17.34 -7.59 32.49
C PHE A 383 16.79 -6.27 31.94
N GLY A 384 16.64 -5.30 32.86
CA GLY A 384 17.07 -3.93 32.64
C GLY A 384 16.10 -2.99 31.92
N GLU A 385 15.19 -2.43 32.70
CA GLU A 385 14.42 -1.23 32.40
C GLU A 385 15.31 0.04 32.53
N TYR A 386 15.07 1.03 31.65
CA TYR A 386 15.52 2.44 31.65
C TYR A 386 16.96 2.77 31.18
N ALA A 387 17.08 3.34 29.96
CA ALA A 387 18.07 4.37 29.65
C ALA A 387 17.53 5.32 28.57
N TRP A 388 17.67 6.61 28.84
CA TRP A 388 17.07 7.73 28.15
C TRP A 388 17.65 7.98 26.75
N MET A 389 16.76 8.47 25.87
CA MET A 389 16.96 9.52 24.88
C MET A 389 18.34 10.20 24.90
N GLU A 390 19.24 9.74 24.04
CA GLU A 390 20.26 10.58 23.42
C GLU A 390 20.27 10.29 21.92
N SER A 391 20.04 11.35 21.15
CA SER A 391 20.13 11.40 19.71
C SER A 391 21.47 10.83 19.23
N ALA A 392 21.42 9.64 18.62
CA ALA A 392 22.54 9.12 17.85
C ALA A 392 22.85 10.09 16.69
N PRO A 393 24.13 10.38 16.40
CA PRO A 393 24.48 11.21 15.26
C PRO A 393 23.98 10.52 13.98
N GLU A 394 23.52 11.30 13.01
CA GLU A 394 23.26 10.87 11.63
C GLU A 394 24.58 10.38 10.98
N SER A 395 25.07 9.21 11.39
CA SER A 395 25.95 8.42 10.54
C SER A 395 25.07 7.87 9.43
N VAL A 396 25.41 8.17 8.17
CA VAL A 396 24.80 7.54 6.99
C VAL A 396 24.87 6.02 7.22
N ALA A 397 23.76 5.43 7.62
CA ALA A 397 23.66 3.99 7.74
C ALA A 397 23.89 3.46 6.32
N GLU A 398 25.02 2.81 6.08
CA GLU A 398 25.27 2.13 4.81
C GLU A 398 24.07 1.21 4.56
N GLU A 399 23.28 1.50 3.52
CA GLU A 399 22.12 0.70 3.16
C GLU A 399 22.60 -0.74 2.96
N LEU A 400 22.20 -1.64 3.86
CA LEU A 400 22.53 -3.06 3.75
C LEU A 400 21.91 -3.61 2.47
N VAL A 401 22.74 -4.02 1.51
CA VAL A 401 22.27 -4.63 0.26
C VAL A 401 22.28 -6.15 0.40
N ILE A 402 21.18 -6.78 0.03
CA ILE A 402 21.01 -8.23 0.05
C ILE A 402 21.43 -8.80 -1.31
N TYR A 403 22.56 -9.50 -1.30
CA TYR A 403 23.12 -10.17 -2.48
C TYR A 403 22.70 -11.64 -2.58
N TRP A 404 22.26 -12.27 -1.49
CA TRP A 404 21.93 -13.69 -1.44
C TRP A 404 20.44 -13.90 -1.13
N LEU A 405 19.75 -14.67 -1.97
CA LEU A 405 18.32 -14.94 -1.86
C LEU A 405 18.06 -16.41 -1.57
N PRO A 406 17.38 -16.73 -0.45
CA PRO A 406 16.89 -18.07 -0.19
C PRO A 406 15.68 -18.45 -1.06
N LEU A 407 15.62 -19.71 -1.49
CA LEU A 407 14.55 -20.28 -2.32
C LEU A 407 13.17 -20.08 -1.69
N ASN A 408 13.06 -20.38 -0.40
CA ASN A 408 11.81 -20.25 0.34
C ASN A 408 11.30 -18.81 0.35
N THR A 409 12.21 -17.82 0.43
CA THR A 409 11.83 -16.40 0.37
C THR A 409 11.21 -16.06 -0.97
N CYS A 410 11.84 -16.49 -2.07
CA CYS A 410 11.32 -16.28 -3.42
C CYS A 410 9.94 -16.93 -3.60
N ILE A 411 9.79 -18.20 -3.21
CA ILE A 411 8.51 -18.92 -3.26
C ILE A 411 7.44 -18.21 -2.43
N THR A 412 7.77 -17.78 -1.22
CA THR A 412 6.81 -17.13 -0.31
C THR A 412 6.33 -15.80 -0.86
N VAL A 413 7.23 -14.96 -1.39
CA VAL A 413 6.86 -13.67 -1.97
C VAL A 413 6.03 -13.87 -3.24
N LEU A 414 6.39 -14.83 -4.10
CA LEU A 414 5.59 -15.17 -5.28
C LEU A 414 4.20 -15.68 -4.89
N ALA A 415 4.10 -16.59 -3.92
CA ALA A 415 2.80 -17.12 -3.46
C ALA A 415 1.93 -16.07 -2.76
N ALA A 416 2.55 -15.08 -2.10
CA ALA A 416 1.83 -13.98 -1.46
C ALA A 416 1.34 -12.93 -2.46
N ALA A 417 2.12 -12.64 -3.51
CA ALA A 417 1.79 -11.64 -4.49
C ALA A 417 0.92 -12.19 -5.64
N VAL A 418 1.22 -13.38 -6.15
CA VAL A 418 0.66 -13.89 -7.39
C VAL A 418 -0.43 -14.94 -7.12
N PRO A 419 -1.58 -14.88 -7.82
CA PRO A 419 -2.60 -15.92 -7.69
C PRO A 419 -2.06 -17.32 -8.00
N TRP A 420 -2.37 -18.29 -7.13
CA TRP A 420 -1.90 -19.68 -7.23
C TRP A 420 -2.17 -20.35 -8.58
N ARG A 421 -3.28 -19.99 -9.24
CA ARG A 421 -3.65 -20.54 -10.56
C ARG A 421 -2.68 -20.11 -11.66
N VAL A 422 -2.19 -18.86 -11.60
CA VAL A 422 -1.21 -18.34 -12.56
C VAL A 422 0.12 -19.04 -12.36
N LEU A 423 0.55 -19.18 -11.11
CA LEU A 423 1.79 -19.88 -10.75
C LEU A 423 1.80 -21.36 -11.19
N ASN A 424 0.61 -21.97 -11.32
CA ASN A 424 0.45 -23.36 -11.77
C ASN A 424 0.10 -23.52 -13.26
N SER A 425 0.24 -22.47 -14.06
CA SER A 425 0.03 -22.57 -15.50
C SER A 425 1.10 -23.44 -16.16
N GLU A 426 0.68 -24.35 -17.05
CA GLU A 426 1.59 -25.16 -17.88
C GLU A 426 2.56 -24.30 -18.70
N LYS A 427 2.16 -23.07 -19.08
CA LYS A 427 3.03 -22.12 -19.79
C LYS A 427 4.27 -21.73 -18.98
N ILE A 428 4.16 -21.70 -17.66
CA ILE A 428 5.21 -21.25 -16.74
C ILE A 428 5.99 -22.44 -16.19
N ILE A 429 5.29 -23.49 -15.76
CA ILE A 429 5.91 -24.66 -15.13
C ILE A 429 6.57 -25.58 -16.18
N GLY A 430 6.07 -25.58 -17.41
CA GLY A 430 6.59 -26.42 -18.49
C GLY A 430 6.47 -27.91 -18.15
N LYS A 431 7.61 -28.60 -18.04
CA LYS A 431 7.67 -30.05 -17.74
C LYS A 431 7.68 -30.39 -16.25
N CYS A 432 7.85 -29.40 -15.37
CA CYS A 432 7.85 -29.64 -13.93
C CYS A 432 6.42 -29.90 -13.42
N LYS A 433 6.27 -30.45 -12.22
CA LYS A 433 4.93 -30.64 -11.62
C LYS A 433 4.48 -29.40 -10.84
N THR A 434 5.43 -28.65 -10.29
CA THR A 434 5.14 -27.47 -9.47
C THR A 434 6.10 -26.31 -9.76
N LEU A 435 5.69 -25.09 -9.45
CA LEU A 435 6.57 -23.90 -9.49
C LEU A 435 7.78 -24.09 -8.57
N ALA A 436 7.60 -24.71 -7.40
CA ALA A 436 8.67 -24.94 -6.45
C ALA A 436 9.76 -25.85 -7.03
N GLU A 437 9.39 -26.92 -7.73
CA GLU A 437 10.35 -27.79 -8.44
C GLU A 437 11.07 -27.02 -9.56
N ARG A 438 10.35 -26.19 -10.31
CA ARG A 438 10.94 -25.38 -11.38
C ARG A 438 11.94 -24.37 -10.83
N LEU A 439 11.59 -23.66 -9.76
CA LEU A 439 12.48 -22.73 -9.07
C LEU A 439 13.68 -23.44 -8.45
N ALA A 440 13.50 -24.61 -7.84
CA ALA A 440 14.60 -25.41 -7.30
C ALA A 440 15.60 -25.80 -8.41
N SER A 441 15.11 -26.17 -9.61
CA SER A 441 15.98 -26.43 -10.76
C SER A 441 16.77 -25.19 -11.20
N VAL A 442 16.15 -24.01 -11.19
CA VAL A 442 16.82 -22.74 -11.50
C VAL A 442 17.85 -22.39 -10.42
N TYR A 443 17.55 -22.69 -9.15
CA TYR A 443 18.49 -22.47 -8.05
C TYR A 443 19.72 -23.37 -8.17
N GLU A 444 19.55 -24.64 -8.56
CA GLU A 444 20.67 -25.54 -8.81
C GLU A 444 21.48 -25.11 -10.05
N GLU A 445 20.84 -24.58 -11.10
CA GLU A 445 21.53 -24.04 -12.29
C GLU A 445 22.38 -22.80 -11.96
N LEU A 446 21.87 -21.92 -11.09
CA LEU A 446 22.55 -20.69 -10.67
C LEU A 446 23.57 -20.91 -9.53
N ARG A 447 23.65 -22.14 -9.01
CA ARG A 447 24.51 -22.46 -7.87
C ARG A 447 25.97 -22.37 -8.27
N ASP A 448 26.73 -21.65 -7.46
CA ASP A 448 28.16 -21.47 -7.64
C ASP A 448 28.89 -22.11 -6.45
N VAL A 449 29.38 -23.33 -6.65
CA VAL A 449 30.03 -24.16 -5.62
C VAL A 449 31.29 -23.47 -5.07
N ASP A 450 31.92 -22.61 -5.85
CA ASP A 450 33.11 -21.89 -5.42
C ASP A 450 32.78 -20.72 -4.49
N LEU A 451 31.53 -20.26 -4.46
CA LEU A 451 31.08 -19.13 -3.62
C LEU A 451 30.23 -19.57 -2.43
N ASN A 452 29.34 -20.55 -2.62
CA ASN A 452 28.41 -21.00 -1.60
C ASN A 452 28.10 -22.50 -1.71
N ASP A 453 28.25 -23.20 -0.59
CA ASP A 453 27.94 -24.63 -0.50
C ASP A 453 26.44 -24.89 -0.27
N GLU A 454 25.68 -23.90 0.21
CA GLU A 454 24.24 -24.04 0.46
C GLU A 454 23.44 -24.17 -0.84
N LYS A 455 22.63 -25.21 -0.96
CA LYS A 455 21.83 -25.52 -2.17
C LYS A 455 20.63 -24.60 -2.39
N ASP A 456 20.13 -24.00 -1.30
CA ASP A 456 18.85 -23.27 -1.32
C ASP A 456 19.04 -21.75 -1.41
N VAL A 457 20.25 -21.27 -1.73
CA VAL A 457 20.58 -19.84 -1.72
C VAL A 457 21.40 -19.47 -2.96
N VAL A 458 20.95 -18.45 -3.69
CA VAL A 458 21.58 -17.98 -4.92
C VAL A 458 21.81 -16.47 -4.89
N LEU A 459 22.67 -15.99 -5.80
CA LEU A 459 22.89 -14.56 -5.97
C LEU A 459 21.63 -13.89 -6.55
N ALA A 460 21.21 -12.81 -5.88
CA ALA A 460 19.98 -12.10 -6.16
C ALA A 460 19.92 -11.58 -7.59
N HIS A 461 20.99 -10.94 -8.06
CA HIS A 461 21.06 -10.37 -9.40
C HIS A 461 21.06 -11.46 -10.47
N ARG A 462 21.73 -12.60 -10.23
CA ARG A 462 21.72 -13.74 -11.17
C ARG A 462 20.32 -14.34 -11.29
N LEU A 463 19.61 -14.50 -10.18
CA LEU A 463 18.23 -15.00 -10.18
C LEU A 463 17.28 -14.02 -10.88
N LEU A 464 17.30 -12.75 -10.52
CA LEU A 464 16.40 -11.74 -11.05
C LEU A 464 16.59 -11.47 -12.55
N ASN A 465 17.79 -11.73 -13.08
CA ASN A 465 18.09 -11.60 -14.50
C ASN A 465 18.04 -12.94 -15.27
N HIS A 466 17.64 -14.03 -14.62
CA HIS A 466 17.51 -15.34 -15.25
C HIS A 466 16.32 -15.37 -16.24
N GLU A 467 16.46 -16.08 -17.36
CA GLU A 467 15.44 -16.14 -18.43
C GLU A 467 14.07 -16.60 -17.90
N PHE A 468 14.07 -17.63 -17.05
CA PHE A 468 12.85 -18.11 -16.38
C PHE A 468 12.15 -17.01 -15.57
N MET A 469 12.91 -16.22 -14.79
CA MET A 469 12.32 -15.15 -13.98
C MET A 469 11.79 -14.02 -14.87
N ALA A 470 12.50 -13.66 -15.93
CA ALA A 470 12.01 -12.69 -16.90
C ALA A 470 10.69 -13.16 -17.54
N GLN A 471 10.61 -14.41 -17.99
CA GLN A 471 9.38 -14.98 -18.56
C GLN A 471 8.23 -15.01 -17.54
N LEU A 472 8.49 -15.48 -16.32
CA LEU A 472 7.51 -15.54 -15.23
C LEU A 472 6.94 -14.15 -14.93
N LEU A 473 7.79 -13.17 -14.68
CA LEU A 473 7.37 -11.84 -14.26
C LEU A 473 6.66 -11.07 -15.38
N ASN A 474 7.07 -11.26 -16.65
CA ASN A 474 6.40 -10.71 -17.82
C ASN A 474 5.05 -11.37 -18.14
N THR A 475 4.79 -12.58 -17.63
CA THR A 475 3.50 -13.28 -17.85
C THR A 475 2.47 -12.87 -16.81
N VAL A 476 2.92 -12.50 -15.61
CA VAL A 476 2.04 -12.19 -14.48
C VAL A 476 1.57 -10.74 -14.50
N GLY A 477 2.33 -9.81 -15.08
CA GLY A 477 2.00 -8.38 -15.18
C GLY A 477 1.91 -7.60 -13.87
N LYS A 478 1.83 -8.28 -12.73
CA LYS A 478 1.56 -7.72 -11.39
C LYS A 478 2.63 -6.77 -10.87
N PHE A 479 3.88 -6.98 -11.25
CA PHE A 479 5.01 -6.17 -10.78
C PHE A 479 5.30 -4.96 -11.68
N THR A 480 4.43 -4.70 -12.66
CA THR A 480 4.59 -3.63 -13.63
C THR A 480 3.66 -2.46 -13.32
N VAL A 481 4.17 -1.23 -13.43
CA VAL A 481 3.34 -0.02 -13.35
C VAL A 481 2.44 0.06 -14.58
N LYS A 482 1.14 0.20 -14.36
CA LYS A 482 0.15 0.41 -15.42
C LYS A 482 -0.76 1.57 -15.05
N SER A 483 -0.94 2.48 -16.00
CA SER A 483 -1.86 3.61 -15.89
C SER A 483 -3.15 3.31 -16.62
N LEU A 484 -4.24 3.22 -15.88
CA LEU A 484 -5.57 3.00 -16.44
C LEU A 484 -5.99 4.16 -17.35
N ALA A 485 -5.63 5.40 -16.98
CA ALA A 485 -5.91 6.59 -17.79
C ALA A 485 -5.17 6.56 -19.13
N SER A 486 -3.90 6.14 -19.16
CA SER A 486 -3.13 5.98 -20.42
C SER A 486 -3.75 4.93 -21.32
N ILE A 487 -4.07 3.75 -20.76
CA ILE A 487 -4.66 2.63 -21.50
C ILE A 487 -5.99 3.04 -22.16
N VAL A 488 -6.88 3.68 -21.39
CA VAL A 488 -8.17 4.16 -21.92
C VAL A 488 -7.96 5.25 -22.97
N GLY A 489 -7.04 6.18 -22.73
CA GLY A 489 -6.70 7.24 -23.68
C GLY A 489 -6.18 6.70 -25.02
N GLU A 490 -5.26 5.74 -24.99
CA GLU A 490 -4.73 5.08 -26.19
C GLU A 490 -5.83 4.37 -26.98
N ILE A 491 -6.72 3.61 -26.31
CA ILE A 491 -7.81 2.89 -26.98
C ILE A 491 -8.78 3.85 -27.67
N LEU A 492 -9.08 4.99 -27.03
CA LEU A 492 -9.93 6.02 -27.63
C LEU A 492 -9.25 6.73 -28.81
N LEU A 493 -7.93 6.93 -28.77
CA LEU A 493 -7.16 7.50 -29.87
C LEU A 493 -7.10 6.54 -31.07
N GLU A 494 -6.75 5.28 -30.84
CA GLU A 494 -6.71 4.23 -31.87
C GLU A 494 -8.06 4.09 -32.59
N ARG A 495 -9.17 4.37 -31.89
CA ARG A 495 -10.51 4.38 -32.48
C ARG A 495 -10.80 5.63 -33.32
N ARG A 496 -10.23 6.80 -32.98
CA ARG A 496 -10.41 8.02 -33.78
C ARG A 496 -9.63 7.94 -35.10
N ASP A 497 -8.55 7.17 -35.11
CA ASP A 497 -7.67 6.98 -36.27
C ASP A 497 -8.11 5.81 -37.18
N ALA A 498 -9.07 5.00 -36.75
CA ALA A 498 -9.64 3.86 -37.49
C ALA A 498 -11.04 4.19 -38.05
#